data_AF-A0A523CD89-F1
#
_entry.id   AF-A0A523CD89-F1
#
_cell.length_a   1.000
_cell.length_b   1.000
_cell.length_c   1.000
_cell.angle_alpha   90.00
_cell.angle_beta   90.00
_cell.angle_gamma   90.00
#
_symmetry.space_group_name_H-M   'P 1'
#
loop_
_entity.id
_entity.type
_entity.pdbx_description
1 polymer ?
#
loop_
_entity_poly.entity_id
_entity_poly.type
_entity_poly.pdbx_seq_one_letter_code
_entity_poly.pdbx_strand_id
1 'polypeptide(L)'
;MALTGIQILKMLPKKNCGECGIPTCLAFAMKVAAGQTEIGECPYVSDEVKEQIGEASAPPIRTVKIGAGDSAYATGGETCLFRHEKRFENPTGIAVLVTTEMNEADVDGRIARFKNLRYERVGVLLKADLIAIKDTKGDSAAFTALTKKVLDTALDAGIILMSDKGDNLKAAAAACGERKPLLYAATADNAEAMAAVAKETGCPLVAKGTNLDDTVAVSEKLLAAGLKDLMLDSGARTIRAALEDSVVGRRSAIRAKFKPLGFPTITFPCEISADPLMEAMVASVLIAKYAGIVVLSDLQGDILFPLLLERLNIFTDPQRPMVVQEDVYNINGPTEDSPVLITCNFSLTYFIVSGEIEGSKVPSWLLIKDTEGLSVLTAWAAGKFGADMIAAFMKKSGIESKVKHRELIIPGYLASMKGELEEELAGWTITIGPREAGHLPAFLKEWKPAA
;
A
#
# COMPACT_ATOMS: atom_id res chain seq x y z
N MET A 1 23.84 -11.78 9.72
CA MET A 1 24.41 -10.44 9.50
C MET A 1 24.24 -10.12 8.04
N ALA A 2 23.74 -8.93 7.68
CA ALA A 2 23.80 -8.49 6.29
C ALA A 2 25.26 -8.47 5.84
N LEU A 3 25.54 -8.94 4.62
CA LEU A 3 26.89 -8.94 4.10
C LEU A 3 27.37 -7.50 3.92
N THR A 4 28.56 -7.19 4.43
CA THR A 4 29.21 -5.91 4.15
C THR A 4 29.56 -5.82 2.66
N GLY A 5 29.65 -4.60 2.11
CA GLY A 5 30.08 -4.42 0.71
C GLY A 5 31.46 -5.04 0.43
N ILE A 6 32.34 -5.13 1.44
CA ILE A 6 33.63 -5.83 1.31
C ILE A 6 33.44 -7.34 1.18
N GLN A 7 32.53 -7.96 1.94
CA GLN A 7 32.23 -9.38 1.82
C GLN A 7 31.60 -9.71 0.46
N ILE A 8 30.68 -8.87 -0.02
CA ILE A 8 30.07 -9.02 -1.35
C ILE A 8 31.13 -8.90 -2.45
N LEU A 9 32.03 -7.91 -2.38
CA LEU A 9 33.11 -7.74 -3.36
C LEU A 9 34.02 -8.97 -3.48
N LYS A 10 34.23 -9.72 -2.40
CA LYS A 10 35.04 -10.96 -2.44
C LYS A 10 34.40 -12.05 -3.29
N MET A 11 33.08 -12.03 -3.41
CA MET A 11 32.28 -13.01 -4.16
C MET A 11 32.03 -12.58 -5.61
N LEU A 12 32.33 -11.32 -5.97
CA LEU A 12 32.15 -10.81 -7.33
C LEU A 12 33.32 -11.21 -8.26
N PRO A 13 33.10 -11.22 -9.59
CA PRO A 13 34.15 -11.48 -10.59
C PRO A 13 35.27 -10.43 -10.67
N LYS A 14 35.11 -9.27 -10.03
CA LYS A 14 36.08 -8.16 -9.97
C LYS A 14 36.54 -7.62 -11.34
N LYS A 15 35.70 -7.74 -12.38
CA LYS A 15 36.00 -7.28 -13.75
C LYS A 15 36.00 -5.75 -13.91
N ASN A 16 35.22 -5.03 -13.09
CA ASN A 16 34.99 -3.58 -13.23
C ASN A 16 34.56 -3.17 -14.66
N CYS A 17 33.74 -3.97 -15.33
CA CYS A 17 33.37 -3.72 -16.73
C CYS A 17 32.27 -2.65 -16.93
N GLY A 18 31.54 -2.29 -15.87
CA GLY A 18 30.45 -1.30 -15.95
C GLY A 18 29.15 -1.79 -16.59
N GLU A 19 29.07 -3.06 -17.02
CA GLU A 19 27.90 -3.62 -17.72
C GLU A 19 26.63 -3.71 -16.85
N CYS A 20 26.76 -3.64 -15.53
CA CYS A 20 25.64 -3.49 -14.59
C CYS A 20 25.23 -2.02 -14.35
N GLY A 21 25.67 -1.08 -15.20
CA GLY A 21 25.41 0.35 -15.06
C GLY A 21 26.15 1.04 -13.91
N ILE A 22 27.07 0.33 -13.22
CA ILE A 22 27.80 0.83 -12.05
C ILE A 22 29.32 0.79 -12.33
N PRO A 23 30.07 1.90 -12.14
CA PRO A 23 31.45 2.03 -12.64
C PRO A 23 32.48 1.01 -12.15
N THR A 24 32.28 0.44 -10.95
CA THR A 24 33.23 -0.53 -10.37
C THR A 24 32.48 -1.63 -9.61
N CYS A 25 33.09 -2.82 -9.50
CA CYS A 25 32.57 -3.91 -8.70
C CYS A 25 32.49 -3.55 -7.20
N LEU A 26 33.37 -2.68 -6.69
CA LEU A 26 33.29 -2.19 -5.31
C LEU A 26 32.06 -1.30 -5.12
N ALA A 27 31.81 -0.35 -6.02
CA ALA A 27 30.62 0.49 -5.97
C ALA A 27 29.34 -0.35 -6.09
N PHE A 28 29.35 -1.35 -6.98
CA PHE A 28 28.26 -2.31 -7.11
C PHE A 28 28.03 -3.07 -5.80
N ALA A 29 29.07 -3.65 -5.21
CA ALA A 29 28.98 -4.37 -3.95
C ALA A 29 28.46 -3.51 -2.78
N MET A 30 28.87 -2.24 -2.70
CA MET A 30 28.37 -1.30 -1.69
C MET A 30 26.87 -0.99 -1.91
N LYS A 31 26.44 -0.82 -3.16
CA LYS A 31 25.01 -0.63 -3.49
C LYS A 31 24.18 -1.87 -3.17
N VAL A 32 24.69 -3.08 -3.44
CA VAL A 32 24.00 -4.34 -3.08
C VAL A 32 23.89 -4.47 -1.56
N ALA A 33 24.97 -4.21 -0.80
CA ALA A 33 24.94 -4.26 0.66
C ALA A 33 23.97 -3.23 1.28
N ALA A 34 23.79 -2.09 0.62
CA ALA A 34 22.84 -1.06 1.00
C ALA A 34 21.40 -1.33 0.50
N GLY A 35 21.16 -2.43 -0.23
CA GLY A 35 19.86 -2.77 -0.82
C GLY A 35 19.42 -1.82 -1.95
N GLN A 36 20.35 -1.10 -2.57
CA GLN A 36 20.07 -0.13 -3.65
C GLN A 36 20.05 -0.77 -5.05
N THR A 37 20.55 -2.00 -5.18
CA THR A 37 20.57 -2.77 -6.44
C THR A 37 20.60 -4.26 -6.12
N GLU A 38 20.14 -5.10 -7.03
CA GLU A 38 20.13 -6.55 -6.84
C GLU A 38 21.42 -7.20 -7.34
N ILE A 39 21.84 -8.28 -6.69
CA ILE A 39 23.04 -9.04 -7.10
C ILE A 39 22.91 -9.61 -8.52
N GLY A 40 21.67 -9.85 -8.98
CA GLY A 40 21.34 -10.37 -10.31
C GLY A 40 21.66 -9.42 -11.46
N GLU A 41 21.80 -8.12 -11.21
CA GLU A 41 22.16 -7.11 -12.22
C GLU A 41 23.59 -7.30 -12.77
N CYS A 42 24.43 -8.10 -12.10
CA CYS A 42 25.73 -8.48 -12.62
C CYS A 42 25.59 -9.75 -13.50
N PRO A 43 25.81 -9.66 -14.83
CA PRO A 43 25.62 -10.81 -15.73
C PRO A 43 26.67 -11.91 -15.54
N TYR A 44 27.77 -11.60 -14.82
CA TYR A 44 28.90 -12.50 -14.63
C TYR A 44 28.94 -13.19 -13.26
N VAL A 45 27.96 -12.92 -12.40
CA VAL A 45 27.93 -13.54 -11.07
C VAL A 45 27.29 -14.92 -11.16
N SER A 46 27.88 -15.93 -10.53
CA SER A 46 27.34 -17.30 -10.55
C SER A 46 26.03 -17.38 -9.78
N ASP A 47 25.16 -18.32 -10.15
CA ASP A 47 23.86 -18.48 -9.50
C ASP A 47 23.99 -18.86 -8.01
N GLU A 48 25.04 -19.60 -7.66
CA GLU A 48 25.41 -19.92 -6.26
C GLU A 48 25.69 -18.65 -5.44
N VAL A 49 26.39 -17.68 -6.02
CA VAL A 49 26.69 -16.39 -5.37
C VAL A 49 25.45 -15.51 -5.31
N LYS A 50 24.58 -15.55 -6.34
CA LYS A 50 23.28 -14.86 -6.29
C LYS A 50 22.43 -15.39 -5.14
N GLU A 51 22.38 -16.71 -4.97
CA GLU A 51 21.61 -17.34 -3.90
C GLU A 51 22.20 -16.99 -2.53
N GLN A 52 23.52 -17.13 -2.36
CA GLN A 52 24.18 -16.84 -1.08
C GLN A 52 24.01 -15.39 -0.64
N ILE A 53 24.19 -14.43 -1.56
CA ILE A 53 24.02 -13.01 -1.27
C ILE A 53 22.53 -12.68 -1.10
N GLY A 54 21.66 -13.25 -1.94
CA GLY A 54 20.21 -13.10 -1.84
C GLY A 54 19.69 -13.54 -0.48
N GLU A 55 20.15 -14.69 0.04
CA GLU A 55 19.77 -15.17 1.37
C GLU A 55 20.33 -14.31 2.51
N ALA A 56 21.56 -13.81 2.38
CA ALA A 56 22.19 -13.00 3.42
C ALA A 56 21.68 -11.55 3.46
N SER A 57 21.17 -11.06 2.33
CA SER A 57 20.58 -9.73 2.16
C SER A 57 19.06 -9.75 2.21
N ALA A 58 18.44 -10.94 2.34
CA ALA A 58 16.99 -11.06 2.44
C ALA A 58 16.46 -10.25 3.62
N PRO A 59 15.32 -9.54 3.45
CA PRO A 59 14.69 -8.85 4.56
C PRO A 59 14.35 -9.86 5.66
N PRO A 60 14.37 -9.44 6.95
CA PRO A 60 14.10 -10.36 8.07
C PRO A 60 12.72 -11.02 7.98
N ILE A 61 11.78 -10.35 7.33
CA ILE A 61 10.51 -10.89 6.89
C ILE A 61 10.54 -10.95 5.37
N ARG A 62 10.46 -12.15 4.80
CA ARG A 62 10.47 -12.36 3.35
C ARG A 62 9.24 -11.70 2.70
N THR A 63 9.39 -11.22 1.47
CA THR A 63 8.25 -10.79 0.64
C THR A 63 7.61 -11.99 -0.03
N VAL A 64 6.29 -12.12 0.09
CA VAL A 64 5.49 -13.14 -0.58
C VAL A 64 4.62 -12.46 -1.63
N LYS A 65 4.57 -13.05 -2.83
CA LYS A 65 3.74 -12.57 -3.94
C LYS A 65 2.57 -13.55 -4.15
N ILE A 66 1.38 -13.01 -4.35
CA ILE A 66 0.13 -13.72 -4.61
C ILE A 66 -0.47 -13.15 -5.90
N GLY A 67 -0.98 -14.01 -6.78
CA GLY A 67 -1.53 -13.62 -8.07
C GLY A 67 -0.46 -13.25 -9.11
N ALA A 68 -0.93 -12.69 -10.23
CA ALA A 68 -0.11 -12.24 -11.35
C ALA A 68 -0.82 -11.11 -12.12
N GLY A 69 -0.08 -10.31 -12.89
CA GLY A 69 -0.63 -9.17 -13.64
C GLY A 69 -1.41 -8.20 -12.74
N ASP A 70 -2.60 -7.81 -13.15
CA ASP A 70 -3.47 -6.87 -12.41
C ASP A 70 -3.97 -7.43 -11.06
N SER A 71 -3.88 -8.74 -10.86
CA SER A 71 -4.21 -9.42 -9.59
C SER A 71 -3.00 -9.59 -8.66
N ALA A 72 -1.81 -9.12 -9.06
CA ALA A 72 -0.60 -9.28 -8.28
C ALA A 72 -0.68 -8.47 -6.99
N TYR A 73 -0.48 -9.14 -5.87
CA TYR A 73 -0.41 -8.59 -4.54
C TYR A 73 0.85 -9.08 -3.85
N ALA A 74 1.51 -8.20 -3.09
CA ALA A 74 2.72 -8.54 -2.35
C ALA A 74 2.59 -8.11 -0.88
N THR A 75 3.14 -8.92 0.02
CA THR A 75 3.18 -8.62 1.47
C THR A 75 4.48 -9.13 2.09
N GLY A 76 4.84 -8.62 3.27
CA GLY A 76 6.13 -8.88 3.91
C GLY A 76 7.22 -7.90 3.45
N GLY A 77 8.50 -8.31 3.45
CA GLY A 77 9.63 -7.41 3.16
C GLY A 77 9.98 -6.46 4.31
N GLU A 78 9.35 -6.63 5.46
CA GLU A 78 9.33 -5.67 6.54
C GLU A 78 10.62 -5.69 7.37
N THR A 79 11.09 -4.51 7.78
CA THR A 79 12.43 -4.35 8.41
C THR A 79 12.42 -3.63 9.75
N CYS A 80 11.32 -2.95 10.13
CA CYS A 80 11.21 -2.21 11.39
C CYS A 80 9.98 -2.62 12.22
N LEU A 81 10.01 -2.24 13.50
CA LEU A 81 8.87 -2.42 14.41
C LEU A 81 7.98 -1.19 14.44
N PHE A 82 8.58 0.00 14.32
CA PHE A 82 7.84 1.24 14.34
C PHE A 82 8.08 1.98 13.04
N ARG A 83 6.99 2.45 12.42
CA ARG A 83 7.07 3.14 11.12
C ARG A 83 8.04 4.32 11.12
N HIS A 84 8.15 5.06 12.24
CA HIS A 84 9.05 6.20 12.36
C HIS A 84 10.54 5.84 12.43
N GLU A 85 10.90 4.56 12.61
CA GLU A 85 12.30 4.11 12.50
C GLU A 85 12.77 4.10 11.03
N LYS A 86 11.85 3.84 10.10
CA LYS A 86 12.09 3.84 8.65
C LYS A 86 10.76 4.04 7.91
N ARG A 87 10.11 2.95 7.50
CA ARG A 87 8.76 2.86 6.95
C ARG A 87 8.30 1.39 6.98
N PHE A 88 6.99 1.16 6.90
CA PHE A 88 6.47 -0.14 6.52
C PHE A 88 6.43 -0.24 4.99
N GLU A 89 6.73 -1.41 4.44
CA GLU A 89 7.07 -1.56 3.01
C GLU A 89 5.86 -1.99 2.19
N ASN A 90 5.12 -3.04 2.60
CA ASN A 90 4.00 -3.59 1.83
C ASN A 90 2.68 -3.50 2.61
N PRO A 91 1.69 -2.69 2.16
CA PRO A 91 0.41 -2.51 2.85
C PRO A 91 -0.33 -3.80 3.15
N THR A 92 -1.03 -3.86 4.29
CA THR A 92 -1.86 -5.01 4.68
C THR A 92 -2.97 -5.27 3.65
N GLY A 93 -3.07 -6.52 3.20
CA GLY A 93 -4.07 -6.95 2.24
C GLY A 93 -5.41 -7.12 2.92
N ILE A 94 -6.46 -6.55 2.34
CA ILE A 94 -7.82 -6.73 2.82
C ILE A 94 -8.50 -7.75 1.92
N ALA A 95 -8.89 -8.87 2.51
CA ALA A 95 -9.58 -9.95 1.83
C ALA A 95 -11.04 -10.06 2.27
N VAL A 96 -11.93 -10.49 1.37
CA VAL A 96 -13.31 -10.88 1.72
C VAL A 96 -13.48 -12.38 1.59
N LEU A 97 -14.13 -13.01 2.58
CA LEU A 97 -14.42 -14.44 2.59
C LEU A 97 -15.64 -14.76 1.70
N VAL A 98 -15.56 -15.83 0.91
CA VAL A 98 -16.70 -16.50 0.26
C VAL A 98 -16.57 -18.00 0.49
N THR A 99 -17.67 -18.70 0.73
CA THR A 99 -17.64 -20.14 1.05
C THR A 99 -18.53 -20.95 0.14
N THR A 100 -18.22 -22.24 0.00
CA THR A 100 -19.05 -23.17 -0.78
C THR A 100 -20.43 -23.44 -0.18
N GLU A 101 -20.67 -23.08 1.08
CA GLU A 101 -21.97 -23.19 1.76
C GLU A 101 -22.90 -22.00 1.54
N MET A 102 -22.34 -20.84 1.19
CA MET A 102 -23.15 -19.65 0.91
C MET A 102 -24.10 -19.90 -0.26
N ASN A 103 -25.29 -19.30 -0.17
CA ASN A 103 -26.18 -19.27 -1.32
C ASN A 103 -25.60 -18.35 -2.40
N GLU A 104 -26.12 -18.46 -3.61
CA GLU A 104 -25.62 -17.71 -4.76
C GLU A 104 -25.71 -16.19 -4.58
N ALA A 105 -26.81 -15.69 -3.98
CA ALA A 105 -27.02 -14.26 -3.78
C ALA A 105 -25.98 -13.65 -2.81
N ASP A 106 -25.58 -14.38 -1.76
CA ASP A 106 -24.56 -13.94 -0.81
C ASP A 106 -23.17 -13.89 -1.47
N VAL A 107 -22.83 -14.91 -2.27
CA VAL A 107 -21.58 -14.94 -3.04
C VAL A 107 -21.53 -13.75 -4.01
N ASP A 108 -22.61 -13.53 -4.77
CA ASP A 108 -22.68 -12.46 -5.75
C ASP A 108 -22.65 -11.08 -5.10
N GLY A 109 -23.33 -10.90 -3.96
CA GLY A 109 -23.29 -9.67 -3.19
C GLY A 109 -21.88 -9.32 -2.73
N ARG A 110 -21.14 -10.29 -2.20
CA ARG A 110 -19.75 -10.10 -1.72
C ARG A 110 -18.80 -9.77 -2.86
N ILE A 111 -18.90 -10.49 -3.98
CA ILE A 111 -18.08 -10.19 -5.18
C ILE A 111 -18.46 -8.81 -5.75
N ALA A 112 -19.73 -8.45 -5.78
CA ALA A 112 -20.17 -7.13 -6.24
C ALA A 112 -19.57 -6.01 -5.39
N ARG A 113 -19.63 -6.13 -4.05
CA ARG A 113 -19.00 -5.16 -3.14
C ARG A 113 -17.48 -5.15 -3.27
N PHE A 114 -16.85 -6.31 -3.43
CA PHE A 114 -15.42 -6.40 -3.76
C PHE A 114 -15.06 -5.62 -5.01
N LYS A 115 -15.91 -5.56 -6.04
CA LYS A 115 -15.61 -4.83 -7.30
C LYS A 115 -15.93 -3.34 -7.23
N ASN A 116 -17.04 -3.01 -6.59
CA ASN A 116 -17.64 -1.68 -6.68
C ASN A 116 -17.17 -0.74 -5.58
N LEU A 117 -16.75 -1.25 -4.41
CA LEU A 117 -16.22 -0.41 -3.34
C LEU A 117 -14.77 -0.04 -3.67
N ARG A 118 -14.65 1.08 -4.39
CA ARG A 118 -13.42 1.68 -4.89
C ARG A 118 -13.45 3.16 -4.52
N TYR A 119 -12.38 3.67 -3.95
CA TYR A 119 -12.32 5.05 -3.49
C TYR A 119 -11.05 5.72 -4.00
N GLU A 120 -11.18 6.84 -4.69
CA GLU A 120 -10.02 7.66 -5.00
C GLU A 120 -9.74 8.60 -3.83
N ARG A 121 -8.54 8.47 -3.24
CA ARG A 121 -8.10 9.34 -2.15
C ARG A 121 -6.67 9.76 -2.42
N VAL A 122 -6.46 11.07 -2.44
CA VAL A 122 -5.15 11.69 -2.66
C VAL A 122 -4.38 11.15 -3.88
N GLY A 123 -5.08 10.88 -4.98
CA GLY A 123 -4.51 10.33 -6.21
C GLY A 123 -4.20 8.83 -6.15
N VAL A 124 -4.68 8.12 -5.13
CA VAL A 124 -4.51 6.67 -4.95
C VAL A 124 -5.87 6.00 -4.99
N LEU A 125 -5.99 4.94 -5.79
CA LEU A 125 -7.16 4.07 -5.81
C LEU A 125 -7.11 3.12 -4.60
N LEU A 126 -7.98 3.36 -3.63
CA LEU A 126 -8.16 2.51 -2.46
C LEU A 126 -9.19 1.42 -2.74
N LYS A 127 -8.81 0.16 -2.53
CA LYS A 127 -9.64 -1.01 -2.75
C LYS A 127 -9.23 -2.20 -1.88
N ALA A 128 -10.14 -3.16 -1.71
CA ALA A 128 -9.80 -4.50 -1.21
C ALA A 128 -8.95 -5.23 -2.26
N ASP A 129 -8.09 -6.15 -1.80
CA ASP A 129 -7.03 -6.73 -2.64
C ASP A 129 -7.29 -8.19 -2.98
N LEU A 130 -7.89 -8.96 -2.05
CA LEU A 130 -8.04 -10.42 -2.21
C LEU A 130 -9.47 -10.92 -1.97
N ILE A 131 -9.76 -12.10 -2.50
CA ILE A 131 -10.93 -12.90 -2.16
C ILE A 131 -10.45 -14.24 -1.61
N ALA A 132 -10.90 -14.58 -0.39
CA ALA A 132 -10.64 -15.86 0.24
C ALA A 132 -11.80 -16.82 -0.03
N ILE A 133 -11.51 -17.92 -0.71
CA ILE A 133 -12.49 -18.93 -1.12
C ILE A 133 -12.32 -20.13 -0.20
N LYS A 134 -13.33 -20.44 0.61
CA LYS A 134 -13.29 -21.53 1.59
C LYS A 134 -14.20 -22.69 1.20
N ASP A 135 -13.58 -23.84 1.02
CA ASP A 135 -14.25 -25.12 0.87
C ASP A 135 -14.75 -25.60 2.23
N THR A 136 -16.04 -25.44 2.46
CA THR A 136 -16.73 -25.91 3.67
C THR A 136 -17.42 -27.25 3.45
N LYS A 137 -17.68 -27.63 2.20
CA LYS A 137 -18.37 -28.88 1.83
C LYS A 137 -17.41 -30.05 1.64
N GLY A 138 -16.12 -29.78 1.44
CA GLY A 138 -15.13 -30.78 1.05
C GLY A 138 -15.37 -31.31 -0.37
N ASP A 139 -16.11 -30.59 -1.20
CA ASP A 139 -16.50 -30.98 -2.56
C ASP A 139 -15.61 -30.26 -3.59
N SER A 140 -14.76 -31.03 -4.28
CA SER A 140 -13.82 -30.49 -5.25
C SER A 140 -14.49 -29.76 -6.41
N ALA A 141 -15.65 -30.23 -6.88
CA ALA A 141 -16.36 -29.63 -8.01
C ALA A 141 -17.00 -28.31 -7.61
N ALA A 142 -17.68 -28.26 -6.46
CA ALA A 142 -18.26 -27.03 -5.93
C ALA A 142 -17.19 -25.97 -5.63
N PHE A 143 -16.06 -26.39 -5.04
CA PHE A 143 -14.95 -25.49 -4.73
C PHE A 143 -14.29 -24.92 -6.00
N THR A 144 -14.05 -25.77 -7.00
CA THR A 144 -13.49 -25.34 -8.29
C THR A 144 -14.46 -24.44 -9.05
N ALA A 145 -15.76 -24.72 -9.02
CA ALA A 145 -16.79 -23.89 -9.65
C ALA A 145 -16.84 -22.50 -9.01
N LEU A 146 -16.82 -22.41 -7.68
CA LEU A 146 -16.76 -21.13 -6.97
C LEU A 146 -15.47 -20.37 -7.28
N THR A 147 -14.34 -21.08 -7.37
CA THR A 147 -13.05 -20.49 -7.78
C THR A 147 -13.14 -19.86 -9.16
N LYS A 148 -13.67 -20.58 -10.16
CA LYS A 148 -13.86 -20.05 -11.52
C LYS A 148 -14.79 -18.84 -11.53
N LYS A 149 -15.91 -18.90 -10.81
CA LYS A 149 -16.84 -17.76 -10.68
C LYS A 149 -16.11 -16.50 -10.19
N VAL A 150 -15.26 -16.62 -9.18
CA VAL A 150 -14.44 -15.49 -8.68
C VAL A 150 -13.43 -15.03 -9.73
N LEU A 151 -12.71 -15.95 -10.38
CA LEU A 151 -11.72 -15.61 -11.41
C LEU A 151 -12.35 -14.83 -12.58
N ASP A 152 -13.54 -15.25 -13.03
CA ASP A 152 -14.24 -14.67 -14.18
C ASP A 152 -14.88 -13.31 -13.87
N THR A 153 -15.21 -13.06 -12.60
CA THR A 153 -15.97 -11.86 -12.21
C THR A 153 -15.13 -10.81 -11.49
N ALA A 154 -14.05 -11.19 -10.80
CA ALA A 154 -13.16 -10.32 -10.04
C ALA A 154 -11.72 -10.44 -10.56
N LEU A 155 -11.47 -9.82 -11.71
CA LEU A 155 -10.22 -9.94 -12.48
C LEU A 155 -8.99 -9.43 -11.71
N ASP A 156 -9.18 -8.41 -10.88
CA ASP A 156 -8.13 -7.72 -10.12
C ASP A 156 -7.94 -8.26 -8.69
N ALA A 157 -8.55 -9.41 -8.36
CA ALA A 157 -8.47 -10.02 -7.04
C ALA A 157 -7.27 -10.97 -6.89
N GLY A 158 -6.45 -10.79 -5.86
CA GLY A 158 -5.62 -11.89 -5.34
C GLY A 158 -6.52 -13.02 -4.83
N ILE A 159 -6.12 -14.27 -5.01
CA ILE A 159 -6.93 -15.43 -4.60
C ILE A 159 -6.27 -16.14 -3.42
N ILE A 160 -7.06 -16.44 -2.39
CA ILE A 160 -6.69 -17.33 -1.29
C ILE A 160 -7.61 -18.55 -1.37
N LEU A 161 -7.05 -19.74 -1.55
CA LEU A 161 -7.78 -21.00 -1.60
C LEU A 161 -7.66 -21.71 -0.27
N MET A 162 -8.79 -21.96 0.40
CA MET A 162 -8.84 -22.56 1.74
C MET A 162 -9.57 -23.90 1.69
N SER A 163 -8.87 -25.01 1.93
CA SER A 163 -9.46 -26.35 2.06
C SER A 163 -8.53 -27.25 2.87
N ASP A 164 -9.10 -28.15 3.68
CA ASP A 164 -8.32 -29.18 4.40
C ASP A 164 -7.90 -30.34 3.48
N LYS A 165 -8.41 -30.37 2.23
CA LYS A 165 -8.11 -31.41 1.23
C LYS A 165 -7.11 -30.91 0.20
N GLY A 166 -5.90 -31.48 0.21
CA GLY A 166 -4.84 -31.13 -0.74
C GLY A 166 -5.27 -31.29 -2.21
N ASP A 167 -6.05 -32.32 -2.54
CA ASP A 167 -6.54 -32.54 -3.91
C ASP A 167 -7.50 -31.43 -4.37
N ASN A 168 -8.36 -30.93 -3.47
CA ASN A 168 -9.27 -29.83 -3.77
C ASN A 168 -8.49 -28.54 -4.03
N LEU A 169 -7.45 -28.26 -3.23
CA LEU A 169 -6.54 -27.13 -3.44
C LEU A 169 -5.81 -27.23 -4.78
N LYS A 170 -5.30 -28.42 -5.11
CA LYS A 170 -4.61 -28.67 -6.38
C LYS A 170 -5.53 -28.43 -7.58
N ALA A 171 -6.75 -28.95 -7.54
CA ALA A 171 -7.74 -28.76 -8.61
C ALA A 171 -8.13 -27.29 -8.78
N ALA A 172 -8.39 -26.57 -7.69
CA ALA A 172 -8.73 -25.15 -7.73
C ALA A 172 -7.54 -24.27 -8.15
N ALA A 173 -6.32 -24.57 -7.70
CA ALA A 173 -5.11 -23.86 -8.10
C ALA A 173 -4.81 -24.02 -9.60
N ALA A 174 -5.02 -25.22 -10.15
CA ALA A 174 -4.92 -25.45 -11.59
C ALA A 174 -5.92 -24.59 -12.38
N ALA A 175 -7.11 -24.34 -11.86
CA ALA A 175 -8.08 -23.45 -12.49
C ALA A 175 -7.65 -21.97 -12.50
N CYS A 176 -6.74 -21.55 -11.61
CA CYS A 176 -6.19 -20.20 -11.59
C CYS A 176 -5.13 -19.95 -12.69
N GLY A 177 -4.59 -21.00 -13.31
CA GLY A 177 -3.58 -20.88 -14.37
C GLY A 177 -2.33 -20.13 -13.89
N GLU A 178 -1.94 -19.08 -14.63
CA GLU A 178 -0.77 -18.25 -14.29
C GLU A 178 -0.97 -17.41 -13.01
N ARG A 179 -2.21 -17.21 -12.54
CA ARG A 179 -2.48 -16.49 -11.29
C ARG A 179 -2.20 -17.43 -10.12
N LYS A 180 -1.04 -17.32 -9.49
CA LYS A 180 -0.66 -18.17 -8.35
C LYS A 180 -1.43 -17.81 -7.07
N PRO A 181 -2.44 -18.58 -6.63
CA PRO A 181 -3.16 -18.30 -5.38
C PRO A 181 -2.31 -18.55 -4.14
N LEU A 182 -2.73 -18.01 -2.99
CA LEU A 182 -2.26 -18.44 -1.68
C LEU A 182 -3.01 -19.71 -1.25
N LEU A 183 -2.27 -20.76 -0.91
CA LEU A 183 -2.85 -22.02 -0.42
C LEU A 183 -2.97 -21.97 1.12
N TYR A 184 -4.17 -22.25 1.62
CA TYR A 184 -4.47 -22.31 3.05
C TYR A 184 -5.06 -23.70 3.39
N ALA A 185 -4.48 -24.49 4.29
CA ALA A 185 -3.19 -24.29 4.96
C ALA A 185 -2.53 -25.64 5.32
N ALA A 186 -1.21 -25.60 5.51
CA ALA A 186 -0.45 -26.66 6.13
C ALA A 186 -0.56 -26.58 7.66
N THR A 187 -0.91 -27.69 8.29
CA THR A 187 -0.94 -27.90 9.75
C THR A 187 0.09 -28.95 10.15
N ALA A 188 0.24 -29.22 11.44
CA ALA A 188 1.12 -30.29 11.93
C ALA A 188 0.79 -31.66 11.29
N ASP A 189 -0.50 -31.94 11.08
CA ASP A 189 -1.00 -33.24 10.60
C ASP A 189 -0.83 -33.44 9.09
N ASN A 190 -0.83 -32.35 8.30
CA ASN A 190 -0.84 -32.44 6.84
C ASN A 190 0.34 -31.71 6.13
N ALA A 191 1.33 -31.20 6.87
CA ALA A 191 2.41 -30.38 6.34
C ALA A 191 3.16 -31.01 5.15
N GLU A 192 3.42 -32.32 5.16
CA GLU A 192 4.13 -32.99 4.06
C GLU A 192 3.30 -33.02 2.78
N ALA A 193 2.02 -33.40 2.91
CA ALA A 193 1.09 -33.43 1.78
C ALA A 193 0.90 -32.03 1.20
N MET A 194 0.69 -31.04 2.07
CA MET A 194 0.53 -29.65 1.66
C MET A 194 1.81 -29.06 1.05
N ALA A 195 2.98 -29.46 1.52
CA ALA A 195 4.24 -29.05 0.91
C ALA A 195 4.40 -29.61 -0.52
N ALA A 196 3.98 -30.86 -0.75
CA ALA A 196 3.97 -31.44 -2.09
C ALA A 196 3.05 -30.67 -3.04
N VAL A 197 1.83 -30.33 -2.59
CA VAL A 197 0.87 -29.53 -3.37
C VAL A 197 1.45 -28.15 -3.71
N ALA A 198 2.04 -27.45 -2.73
CA ALA A 198 2.63 -26.12 -2.96
C ALA A 198 3.80 -26.17 -3.95
N LYS A 199 4.67 -27.18 -3.87
CA LYS A 199 5.77 -27.37 -4.83
C LYS A 199 5.27 -27.66 -6.23
N GLU A 200 4.29 -28.54 -6.36
CA GLU A 200 3.74 -28.94 -7.65
C GLU A 200 3.03 -27.77 -8.35
N THR A 201 2.27 -26.98 -7.58
CA THR A 201 1.54 -25.82 -8.09
C THR A 201 2.41 -24.56 -8.17
N GLY A 202 3.58 -24.55 -7.53
CA GLY A 202 4.46 -23.39 -7.41
C GLY A 202 3.81 -22.19 -6.68
N CYS A 203 2.83 -22.45 -5.82
CA CYS A 203 2.04 -21.46 -5.10
C CYS A 203 2.56 -21.23 -3.67
N PRO A 204 2.44 -20.01 -3.13
CA PRO A 204 2.75 -19.75 -1.72
C PRO A 204 1.80 -20.52 -0.79
N LEU A 205 2.29 -20.88 0.40
CA LEU A 205 1.59 -21.75 1.35
C LEU A 205 1.54 -21.14 2.75
N VAL A 206 0.38 -21.23 3.40
CA VAL A 206 0.20 -20.83 4.81
C VAL A 206 0.61 -21.98 5.74
N ALA A 207 1.52 -21.69 6.67
CA ALA A 207 1.81 -22.51 7.84
C ALA A 207 0.86 -22.12 8.98
N LYS A 208 0.06 -23.08 9.46
CA LYS A 208 -0.95 -22.88 10.50
C LYS A 208 -0.66 -23.72 11.74
N GLY A 209 -0.54 -23.05 12.89
CA GLY A 209 -0.52 -23.70 14.20
C GLY A 209 -1.84 -23.53 14.96
N THR A 210 -1.91 -24.10 16.17
CA THR A 210 -2.98 -23.78 17.15
C THR A 210 -2.58 -22.64 18.09
N ASN A 211 -1.29 -22.33 18.10
CA ASN A 211 -0.63 -21.22 18.79
C ASN A 211 0.67 -20.88 18.04
N LEU A 212 1.41 -19.88 18.51
CA LEU A 212 2.65 -19.44 17.87
C LEU A 212 3.75 -20.51 17.86
N ASP A 213 3.90 -21.31 18.91
CA ASP A 213 4.93 -22.36 18.99
C ASP A 213 4.66 -23.50 17.99
N ASP A 214 3.39 -23.94 17.87
CA ASP A 214 3.00 -24.91 16.85
C ASP A 214 3.24 -24.37 15.44
N THR A 215 3.01 -23.07 15.24
CA THR A 215 3.24 -22.40 13.95
C THR A 215 4.73 -22.41 13.59
N VAL A 216 5.61 -22.22 14.59
CA VAL A 216 7.07 -22.37 14.41
C VAL A 216 7.40 -23.79 13.95
N ALA A 217 6.87 -24.82 14.61
CA ALA A 217 7.14 -26.21 14.25
C ALA A 217 6.69 -26.54 12.81
N VAL A 218 5.51 -26.06 12.41
CA VAL A 218 5.02 -26.25 11.02
C VAL A 218 5.90 -25.49 10.03
N SER A 219 6.24 -24.23 10.33
CA SER A 219 7.11 -23.40 9.48
C SER A 219 8.49 -24.04 9.28
N GLU A 220 9.11 -24.54 10.33
CA GLU A 220 10.39 -25.28 10.26
C GLU A 220 10.30 -26.51 9.37
N LYS A 221 9.21 -27.28 9.50
CA LYS A 221 8.97 -28.47 8.67
C LYS A 221 8.83 -28.12 7.19
N LEU A 222 8.12 -27.04 6.86
CA LEU A 222 7.96 -26.56 5.47
C LEU A 222 9.26 -25.98 4.91
N LEU A 223 10.02 -25.25 5.72
CA LEU A 223 11.35 -24.76 5.37
C LEU A 223 12.32 -25.91 5.10
N ALA A 224 12.32 -26.94 5.94
CA ALA A 224 13.13 -28.15 5.74
C ALA A 224 12.71 -28.92 4.48
N ALA A 225 11.43 -28.84 4.09
CA ALA A 225 10.96 -29.31 2.80
C ALA A 225 11.41 -28.41 1.63
N GLY A 226 12.08 -27.29 1.85
CA GLY A 226 12.61 -26.41 0.81
C GLY A 226 11.61 -25.37 0.30
N LEU A 227 10.47 -25.18 0.97
CA LEU A 227 9.55 -24.10 0.64
C LEU A 227 10.09 -22.77 1.18
N LYS A 228 10.14 -21.78 0.30
CA LYS A 228 10.61 -20.44 0.65
C LYS A 228 9.48 -19.40 0.70
N ASP A 229 8.37 -19.61 0.01
CA ASP A 229 7.26 -18.64 -0.06
C ASP A 229 6.13 -19.05 0.90
N LEU A 230 6.31 -18.71 2.17
CA LEU A 230 5.39 -19.06 3.27
C LEU A 230 4.68 -17.84 3.83
N MET A 231 3.46 -18.05 4.34
CA MET A 231 2.74 -17.13 5.22
C MET A 231 2.39 -17.83 6.54
N LEU A 232 2.08 -17.08 7.60
CA LEU A 232 1.82 -17.65 8.93
C LEU A 232 0.40 -17.34 9.42
N ASP A 233 -0.30 -18.35 9.92
CA ASP A 233 -1.52 -18.21 10.76
C ASP A 233 -1.21 -18.84 12.12
N SER A 234 -1.19 -18.03 13.18
CA SER A 234 -0.89 -18.55 14.52
C SER A 234 -2.00 -19.44 15.10
N GLY A 235 -3.18 -19.46 14.47
CA GLY A 235 -4.38 -20.07 15.03
C GLY A 235 -5.14 -19.15 15.99
N ALA A 236 -4.65 -17.94 16.24
CA ALA A 236 -5.31 -17.00 17.15
C ALA A 236 -6.72 -16.64 16.66
N ARG A 237 -7.70 -16.80 17.55
CA ARG A 237 -9.12 -16.43 17.34
C ARG A 237 -9.68 -15.54 18.46
N THR A 238 -8.80 -14.84 19.17
CA THR A 238 -9.16 -13.75 20.07
C THR A 238 -8.31 -12.53 19.76
N ILE A 239 -8.81 -11.32 20.02
CA ILE A 239 -8.04 -10.09 19.80
C ILE A 239 -6.74 -10.07 20.59
N ARG A 240 -6.76 -10.59 21.83
CA ARG A 240 -5.56 -10.65 22.69
C ARG A 240 -4.49 -11.53 22.06
N ALA A 241 -4.82 -12.77 21.72
CA ALA A 241 -3.87 -13.69 21.12
C ALA A 241 -3.35 -13.17 19.77
N ALA A 242 -4.24 -12.66 18.92
CA ALA A 242 -3.84 -12.16 17.59
C ALA A 242 -2.86 -10.96 17.69
N LEU A 243 -3.09 -10.06 18.66
CA LEU A 243 -2.19 -8.94 18.93
C LEU A 243 -0.84 -9.42 19.50
N GLU A 244 -0.87 -10.26 20.52
CA GLU A 244 0.34 -10.80 21.17
C GLU A 244 1.21 -11.55 20.15
N ASP A 245 0.62 -12.48 19.39
CA ASP A 245 1.30 -13.28 18.38
C ASP A 245 1.89 -12.42 17.26
N SER A 246 1.16 -11.42 16.77
CA SER A 246 1.66 -10.54 15.72
C SER A 246 2.86 -9.71 16.18
N VAL A 247 2.83 -9.20 17.42
CA VAL A 247 3.93 -8.45 18.01
C VAL A 247 5.14 -9.34 18.26
N VAL A 248 4.94 -10.54 18.83
CA VAL A 248 6.03 -11.49 19.09
C VAL A 248 6.64 -11.96 17.78
N GLY A 249 5.83 -12.37 16.80
CA GLY A 249 6.29 -12.80 15.47
C GLY A 249 7.15 -11.75 14.79
N ARG A 250 6.65 -10.51 14.70
CA ARG A 250 7.39 -9.38 14.13
C ARG A 250 8.71 -9.11 14.86
N ARG A 251 8.70 -9.12 16.20
CA ARG A 251 9.91 -8.91 17.02
C ARG A 251 10.93 -10.02 16.82
N SER A 252 10.50 -11.27 16.82
CA SER A 252 11.37 -12.43 16.62
C SER A 252 12.03 -12.41 15.24
N ALA A 253 11.27 -12.13 14.20
CA ALA A 253 11.81 -11.99 12.84
C ALA A 253 12.81 -10.84 12.74
N ILE A 254 12.47 -9.64 13.23
CA ILE A 254 13.29 -8.44 13.00
C ILE A 254 14.49 -8.36 13.93
N ARG A 255 14.30 -8.57 15.25
CA ARG A 255 15.37 -8.40 16.25
C ARG A 255 16.23 -9.65 16.39
N ALA A 256 15.60 -10.82 16.52
CA ALA A 256 16.31 -12.08 16.72
C ALA A 256 16.70 -12.76 15.40
N LYS A 257 16.22 -12.27 14.24
CA LYS A 257 16.41 -12.91 12.93
C LYS A 257 15.94 -14.38 12.94
N PHE A 258 14.87 -14.64 13.69
CA PHE A 258 14.34 -15.99 13.87
C PHE A 258 13.57 -16.42 12.61
N LYS A 259 14.25 -17.21 11.77
CA LYS A 259 13.77 -17.61 10.43
C LYS A 259 12.37 -18.23 10.39
N PRO A 260 11.96 -19.11 11.33
CA PRO A 260 10.62 -19.71 11.28
C PRO A 260 9.47 -18.71 11.33
N LEU A 261 9.70 -17.52 11.92
CA LEU A 261 8.73 -16.43 11.97
C LEU A 261 9.04 -15.31 10.95
N GLY A 262 10.00 -15.53 10.05
CA GLY A 262 10.47 -14.57 9.05
C GLY A 262 9.56 -14.43 7.82
N PHE A 263 8.25 -14.49 8.02
CA PHE A 263 7.24 -14.52 6.98
C PHE A 263 6.05 -13.62 7.33
N PRO A 264 5.32 -13.08 6.34
CA PRO A 264 4.13 -12.28 6.60
C PRO A 264 3.00 -13.15 7.15
N THR A 265 2.10 -12.53 7.91
CA THR A 265 1.00 -13.22 8.60
C THR A 265 -0.33 -13.02 7.86
N ILE A 266 -1.23 -14.00 8.00
CA ILE A 266 -2.65 -13.90 7.63
C ILE A 266 -3.49 -14.02 8.90
N THR A 267 -4.50 -13.18 9.04
CA THR A 267 -5.35 -13.11 10.24
C THR A 267 -6.83 -13.08 9.84
N PHE A 268 -7.70 -13.53 10.75
CA PHE A 268 -9.13 -13.70 10.49
C PHE A 268 -9.99 -12.91 11.50
N PRO A 269 -10.07 -11.57 11.40
CA PRO A 269 -11.06 -10.80 12.16
C PRO A 269 -12.47 -11.40 12.10
N CYS A 270 -12.87 -11.93 10.93
CA CYS A 270 -14.16 -12.60 10.72
C CYS A 270 -14.37 -13.87 11.55
N GLU A 271 -13.30 -14.49 12.05
CA GLU A 271 -13.35 -15.64 12.96
C GLU A 271 -13.10 -15.21 14.43
N ILE A 272 -12.87 -13.92 14.71
CA ILE A 272 -12.70 -13.36 16.07
C ILE A 272 -14.01 -12.75 16.59
N SER A 273 -14.79 -12.09 15.73
CA SER A 273 -16.09 -11.52 16.09
C SER A 273 -17.09 -11.65 14.95
N ALA A 274 -18.35 -11.93 15.28
CA ALA A 274 -19.47 -11.92 14.34
C ALA A 274 -20.15 -10.53 14.25
N ASP A 275 -19.84 -9.61 15.16
CA ASP A 275 -20.31 -8.22 15.08
C ASP A 275 -19.45 -7.46 14.06
N PRO A 276 -20.03 -6.88 12.98
CA PRO A 276 -19.26 -6.23 11.92
C PRO A 276 -18.41 -5.04 12.39
N LEU A 277 -18.88 -4.27 13.37
CA LEU A 277 -18.11 -3.14 13.91
C LEU A 277 -16.93 -3.64 14.74
N MET A 278 -17.14 -4.69 15.54
CA MET A 278 -16.05 -5.31 16.29
C MET A 278 -15.04 -6.00 15.37
N GLU A 279 -15.51 -6.67 14.32
CA GLU A 279 -14.65 -7.22 13.26
C GLU A 279 -13.77 -6.13 12.64
N ALA A 280 -14.37 -4.99 12.27
CA ALA A 280 -13.65 -3.84 11.73
C ALA A 280 -12.61 -3.28 12.70
N MET A 281 -12.96 -3.13 13.99
CA MET A 281 -12.02 -2.68 15.01
C MET A 281 -10.85 -3.66 15.22
N VAL A 282 -11.10 -4.98 15.16
CA VAL A 282 -10.04 -5.99 15.20
C VAL A 282 -9.13 -5.88 13.98
N ALA A 283 -9.70 -5.71 12.78
CA ALA A 283 -8.93 -5.51 11.55
C ALA A 283 -8.05 -4.25 11.62
N SER A 284 -8.59 -3.14 12.13
CA SER A 284 -7.86 -1.89 12.36
C SER A 284 -6.62 -2.10 13.24
N VAL A 285 -6.81 -2.75 14.41
CA VAL A 285 -5.68 -3.11 15.30
C VAL A 285 -4.62 -3.94 14.56
N LEU A 286 -5.03 -4.93 13.77
CA LEU A 286 -4.11 -5.85 13.09
C LEU A 286 -3.38 -5.21 11.90
N ILE A 287 -4.02 -4.27 11.18
CA ILE A 287 -3.36 -3.42 10.17
C ILE A 287 -2.23 -2.62 10.83
N ALA A 288 -2.50 -1.98 11.97
CA ALA A 288 -1.49 -1.24 12.73
C ALA A 288 -0.46 -2.14 13.42
N LYS A 289 -0.76 -3.45 13.57
CA LYS A 289 0.04 -4.44 14.30
C LYS A 289 0.42 -5.63 13.43
N TYR A 290 1.00 -5.30 12.28
CA TYR A 290 1.87 -6.17 11.50
C TYR A 290 1.20 -7.30 10.71
N ALA A 291 -0.13 -7.34 10.64
CA ALA A 291 -0.81 -8.30 9.77
C ALA A 291 -0.43 -8.07 8.30
N GLY A 292 -0.03 -9.14 7.62
CA GLY A 292 0.20 -9.11 6.17
C GLY A 292 -1.10 -9.15 5.38
N ILE A 293 -2.08 -9.93 5.85
CA ILE A 293 -3.44 -10.01 5.32
C ILE A 293 -4.44 -10.05 6.48
N VAL A 294 -5.55 -9.33 6.35
CA VAL A 294 -6.75 -9.45 7.19
C VAL A 294 -7.90 -9.99 6.34
N VAL A 295 -8.58 -11.04 6.81
CA VAL A 295 -9.76 -11.63 6.14
C VAL A 295 -11.03 -11.19 6.86
N LEU A 296 -11.88 -10.48 6.14
CA LEU A 296 -13.16 -9.96 6.60
C LEU A 296 -14.31 -10.87 6.16
N SER A 297 -15.39 -10.89 6.95
CA SER A 297 -16.58 -11.66 6.66
C SER A 297 -17.31 -11.05 5.48
N ASP A 298 -17.42 -9.73 5.42
CA ASP A 298 -18.06 -9.00 4.34
C ASP A 298 -17.43 -7.61 4.18
N LEU A 299 -17.64 -7.00 3.02
CA LEU A 299 -17.23 -5.61 2.77
C LEU A 299 -18.46 -4.72 2.83
N GLN A 300 -18.44 -3.72 3.69
CA GLN A 300 -19.45 -2.65 3.74
C GLN A 300 -18.74 -1.32 3.56
N GLY A 301 -19.35 -0.36 2.85
CA GLY A 301 -18.65 0.86 2.47
C GLY A 301 -18.21 1.73 3.64
N ASP A 302 -19.02 1.77 4.69
CA ASP A 302 -18.78 2.46 5.97
C ASP A 302 -17.75 1.77 6.86
N ILE A 303 -17.47 0.48 6.64
CA ILE A 303 -16.40 -0.29 7.31
C ILE A 303 -15.10 -0.27 6.50
N LEU A 304 -15.20 -0.52 5.20
CA LEU A 304 -14.05 -0.71 4.32
C LEU A 304 -13.30 0.60 4.09
N PHE A 305 -14.00 1.71 3.86
CA PHE A 305 -13.33 2.99 3.58
C PHE A 305 -12.43 3.45 4.75
N PRO A 306 -12.88 3.45 6.02
CA PRO A 306 -11.99 3.75 7.15
C PRO A 306 -10.76 2.84 7.25
N LEU A 307 -10.91 1.53 7.04
CA LEU A 307 -9.78 0.59 7.08
C LEU A 307 -8.77 0.85 5.95
N LEU A 308 -9.25 1.15 4.76
CA LEU A 308 -8.40 1.52 3.63
C LEU A 308 -7.65 2.83 3.88
N LEU A 309 -8.32 3.81 4.50
CA LEU A 309 -7.70 5.09 4.86
C LEU A 309 -6.67 4.93 5.97
N GLU A 310 -6.97 4.13 7.00
CA GLU A 310 -6.00 3.78 8.04
C GLU A 310 -4.77 3.10 7.43
N ARG A 311 -4.97 2.09 6.58
CA ARG A 311 -3.90 1.40 5.87
C ARG A 311 -3.04 2.37 5.08
N LEU A 312 -3.65 3.25 4.28
CA LEU A 312 -2.92 4.29 3.54
C LEU A 312 -2.02 5.09 4.49
N ASN A 313 -2.60 5.62 5.57
CA ASN A 313 -1.87 6.47 6.52
C ASN A 313 -0.73 5.74 7.24
N ILE A 314 -0.96 4.50 7.68
CA ILE A 314 0.04 3.69 8.39
C ILE A 314 1.23 3.38 7.48
N PHE A 315 0.98 3.10 6.20
CA PHE A 315 2.01 2.69 5.24
C PHE A 315 2.63 3.83 4.42
N THR A 316 2.12 5.07 4.50
CA THR A 316 2.79 6.24 3.91
C THR A 316 4.20 6.40 4.47
N ASP A 317 5.18 6.62 3.60
CA ASP A 317 6.57 6.85 3.99
C ASP A 317 6.69 8.11 4.89
N PRO A 318 7.07 7.98 6.18
CA PRO A 318 7.14 9.13 7.07
C PRO A 318 8.29 10.10 6.74
N GLN A 319 9.24 9.71 5.88
CA GLN A 319 10.39 10.54 5.50
C GLN A 319 10.12 11.37 4.24
N ARG A 320 9.09 11.01 3.48
CA ARG A 320 8.78 11.65 2.18
C ARG A 320 7.33 12.11 2.18
N PRO A 321 7.08 13.43 2.26
CA PRO A 321 5.75 13.96 2.06
C PRO A 321 5.19 13.54 0.70
N MET A 322 3.90 13.20 0.65
CA MET A 322 3.21 13.08 -0.63
C MET A 322 3.08 14.49 -1.22
N VAL A 323 3.50 14.66 -2.47
CA VAL A 323 3.45 15.94 -3.17
C VAL A 323 2.64 15.85 -4.44
N VAL A 324 2.09 16.99 -4.83
CA VAL A 324 1.44 17.23 -6.12
C VAL A 324 2.43 18.02 -6.99
N GLN A 325 2.37 17.85 -8.31
CA GLN A 325 3.27 18.58 -9.19
C GLN A 325 2.95 20.08 -9.18
N GLU A 326 3.97 20.94 -9.14
CA GLU A 326 3.78 22.39 -9.30
C GLU A 326 3.25 22.68 -10.71
N ASP A 327 2.04 23.21 -10.80
CA ASP A 327 1.38 23.62 -12.05
C ASP A 327 0.10 24.42 -11.75
N VAL A 328 -0.59 24.85 -12.82
CA VAL A 328 -1.93 25.44 -12.83
C VAL A 328 -2.96 24.35 -13.12
N TYR A 329 -3.73 23.98 -12.11
CA TYR A 329 -4.75 22.94 -12.19
C TYR A 329 -6.11 23.54 -12.58
N ASN A 330 -6.79 22.81 -13.46
CA ASN A 330 -8.14 23.10 -13.91
C ASN A 330 -9.11 22.35 -12.99
N ILE A 331 -9.93 23.07 -12.23
CA ILE A 331 -10.97 22.49 -11.38
C ILE A 331 -12.34 22.98 -11.86
N ASN A 332 -13.24 22.06 -12.16
CA ASN A 332 -14.59 22.33 -12.69
C ASN A 332 -14.64 23.09 -14.04
N GLY A 333 -13.56 23.12 -14.83
CA GLY A 333 -13.54 23.74 -16.16
C GLY A 333 -13.57 25.27 -16.17
N PRO A 334 -12.58 25.95 -15.55
CA PRO A 334 -12.51 27.41 -15.48
C PRO A 334 -12.41 28.09 -16.86
N THR A 335 -12.91 29.32 -16.91
CA THR A 335 -12.82 30.23 -18.04
C THR A 335 -11.86 31.38 -17.73
N GLU A 336 -11.83 32.38 -18.61
CA GLU A 336 -11.06 33.62 -18.42
C GLU A 336 -11.58 34.56 -17.32
N ASP A 337 -12.78 34.28 -16.80
CA ASP A 337 -13.42 35.05 -15.71
C ASP A 337 -13.43 34.28 -14.38
N SER A 338 -12.85 33.08 -14.36
CA SER A 338 -12.84 32.19 -13.19
C SER A 338 -11.82 32.63 -12.14
N PRO A 339 -12.13 32.44 -10.83
CA PRO A 339 -11.20 32.77 -9.74
C PRO A 339 -9.87 32.03 -9.86
N VAL A 340 -8.81 32.71 -9.44
CA VAL A 340 -7.45 32.20 -9.37
C VAL A 340 -7.07 32.06 -7.90
N LEU A 341 -6.81 30.83 -7.46
CA LEU A 341 -6.42 30.52 -6.10
C LEU A 341 -5.00 29.96 -6.08
N ILE A 342 -4.25 30.19 -5.00
CA ILE A 342 -2.95 29.54 -4.78
C ILE A 342 -2.93 28.72 -3.50
N THR A 343 -2.23 27.59 -3.56
CA THR A 343 -1.87 26.78 -2.39
C THR A 343 -0.50 26.12 -2.59
N CYS A 344 -0.06 25.35 -1.60
CA CYS A 344 1.20 24.61 -1.61
C CYS A 344 1.04 23.21 -2.23
N ASN A 345 2.15 22.55 -2.56
CA ASN A 345 2.15 21.23 -3.19
C ASN A 345 2.10 20.03 -2.23
N PHE A 346 1.93 20.25 -0.93
CA PHE A 346 1.67 19.14 -0.01
C PHE A 346 0.34 18.47 -0.37
N SER A 347 0.34 17.17 -0.70
CA SER A 347 -0.85 16.48 -1.24
C SER A 347 -2.07 16.64 -0.34
N LEU A 348 -1.93 16.53 0.98
CA LEU A 348 -3.06 16.69 1.88
C LEU A 348 -3.70 18.08 1.76
N THR A 349 -2.88 19.13 1.70
CA THR A 349 -3.39 20.49 1.51
C THR A 349 -4.02 20.66 0.14
N TYR A 350 -3.39 20.16 -0.92
CA TYR A 350 -3.95 20.19 -2.27
C TYR A 350 -5.33 19.55 -2.33
N PHE A 351 -5.45 18.28 -1.91
CA PHE A 351 -6.71 17.53 -2.04
C PHE A 351 -7.82 18.07 -1.12
N ILE A 352 -7.48 18.71 0.00
CA ILE A 352 -8.44 19.44 0.82
C ILE A 352 -8.96 20.66 0.04
N VAL A 353 -8.06 21.48 -0.51
CA VAL A 353 -8.46 22.70 -1.25
C VAL A 353 -9.21 22.35 -2.53
N SER A 354 -8.68 21.44 -3.35
CA SER A 354 -9.29 21.03 -4.62
C SER A 354 -10.65 20.38 -4.40
N GLY A 355 -10.81 19.52 -3.38
CA GLY A 355 -12.08 18.88 -3.05
C GLY A 355 -13.17 19.88 -2.65
N GLU A 356 -12.80 20.94 -1.92
CA GLU A 356 -13.73 22.01 -1.55
C GLU A 356 -14.09 22.90 -2.77
N ILE A 357 -13.13 23.15 -3.67
CA ILE A 357 -13.40 23.82 -4.96
C ILE A 357 -14.35 22.97 -5.81
N GLU A 358 -14.09 21.67 -5.95
CA GLU A 358 -14.98 20.73 -6.66
C GLU A 358 -16.39 20.74 -6.05
N GLY A 359 -16.50 20.60 -4.74
CA GLY A 359 -17.76 20.63 -3.99
C GLY A 359 -18.52 21.97 -4.11
N SER A 360 -17.81 23.07 -4.32
CA SER A 360 -18.41 24.39 -4.56
C SER A 360 -19.15 24.47 -5.90
N LYS A 361 -18.75 23.64 -6.88
CA LYS A 361 -19.15 23.70 -8.30
C LYS A 361 -18.79 25.00 -9.00
N VAL A 362 -17.87 25.79 -8.45
CA VAL A 362 -17.35 27.01 -9.07
C VAL A 362 -16.12 26.65 -9.93
N PRO A 363 -16.15 26.90 -11.25
CA PRO A 363 -14.98 26.73 -12.13
C PRO A 363 -13.83 27.62 -11.68
N SER A 364 -12.69 27.03 -11.31
CA SER A 364 -11.57 27.77 -10.69
C SER A 364 -10.21 27.30 -11.22
N TRP A 365 -9.26 28.23 -11.31
CA TRP A 365 -7.84 27.93 -11.53
C TRP A 365 -7.15 27.76 -10.18
N LEU A 366 -6.49 26.63 -9.95
CA LEU A 366 -5.76 26.35 -8.72
C LEU A 366 -4.26 26.24 -8.99
N LEU A 367 -3.49 27.21 -8.48
CA LEU A 367 -2.04 27.27 -8.58
C LEU A 367 -1.42 26.47 -7.44
N ILE A 368 -0.62 25.47 -7.79
CA ILE A 368 0.09 24.63 -6.83
C ILE A 368 1.55 25.02 -6.83
N LYS A 369 2.00 25.72 -5.79
CA LYS A 369 3.41 26.08 -5.62
C LYS A 369 4.17 24.94 -4.96
N ASP A 370 5.31 24.55 -5.52
CA ASP A 370 6.25 23.63 -4.88
C ASP A 370 6.82 24.27 -3.61
N THR A 371 6.53 23.65 -2.48
CA THR A 371 7.00 24.00 -1.14
C THR A 371 7.77 22.84 -0.51
N GLU A 372 8.28 21.92 -1.33
CA GLU A 372 8.91 20.67 -0.93
C GLU A 372 7.96 19.76 -0.12
N GLY A 373 6.67 19.83 -0.41
CA GLY A 373 5.65 19.04 0.29
C GLY A 373 5.33 19.51 1.70
N LEU A 374 5.65 20.75 2.03
CA LEU A 374 5.26 21.37 3.31
C LEU A 374 3.88 22.02 3.20
N SER A 375 3.07 21.88 4.26
CA SER A 375 1.77 22.56 4.37
C SER A 375 1.91 24.09 4.33
N VAL A 376 0.84 24.82 4.04
CA VAL A 376 0.86 26.31 3.89
C VAL A 376 1.60 27.01 5.02
N LEU A 377 1.23 26.75 6.27
CA LEU A 377 1.86 27.41 7.43
C LEU A 377 3.29 26.95 7.67
N THR A 378 3.58 25.66 7.46
CA THR A 378 4.94 25.12 7.61
C THR A 378 5.88 25.70 6.56
N ALA A 379 5.41 25.77 5.32
CA ALA A 379 6.17 26.32 4.19
C ALA A 379 6.42 27.82 4.38
N TRP A 380 5.40 28.57 4.79
CA TRP A 380 5.53 29.99 5.12
C TRP A 380 6.56 30.21 6.23
N ALA A 381 6.42 29.50 7.35
CA ALA A 381 7.35 29.63 8.49
C ALA A 381 8.79 29.22 8.13
N ALA A 382 8.97 28.29 7.18
CA ALA A 382 10.27 27.87 6.67
C ALA A 382 10.82 28.78 5.55
N GLY A 383 10.11 29.85 5.17
CA GLY A 383 10.50 30.74 4.07
C GLY A 383 10.41 30.10 2.69
N LYS A 384 9.67 29.00 2.53
CA LYS A 384 9.46 28.27 1.26
C LYS A 384 8.13 28.61 0.56
N PHE A 385 7.37 29.55 1.14
CA PHE A 385 6.13 30.04 0.56
C PHE A 385 6.01 31.54 0.79
N GLY A 386 7.01 32.28 0.28
CA GLY A 386 7.15 33.73 0.33
C GLY A 386 6.49 34.45 -0.88
N ALA A 387 6.34 35.77 -0.76
CA ALA A 387 5.67 36.58 -1.79
C ALA A 387 6.45 36.58 -3.12
N ASP A 388 7.78 36.71 -3.03
CA ASP A 388 8.73 36.60 -4.13
C ASP A 388 8.59 35.28 -4.89
N MET A 389 8.50 34.16 -4.16
CA MET A 389 8.38 32.82 -4.75
C MET A 389 7.03 32.60 -5.43
N ILE A 390 5.94 33.09 -4.80
CA ILE A 390 4.59 33.06 -5.38
C ILE A 390 4.53 33.90 -6.64
N ALA A 391 5.09 35.11 -6.62
CA ALA A 391 5.11 36.02 -7.75
C ALA A 391 5.92 35.46 -8.92
N ALA A 392 7.09 34.89 -8.64
CA ALA A 392 7.91 34.23 -9.63
C ALA A 392 7.21 33.03 -10.28
N PHE A 393 6.46 32.25 -9.49
CA PHE A 393 5.65 31.14 -10.01
C PHE A 393 4.53 31.65 -10.90
N MET A 394 3.75 32.65 -10.47
CA MET A 394 2.67 33.22 -11.28
C MET A 394 3.14 33.75 -12.65
N LYS A 395 4.27 34.46 -12.68
CA LYS A 395 4.86 34.98 -13.93
C LYS A 395 5.28 33.85 -14.88
N LYS A 396 5.65 32.68 -14.35
CA LYS A 396 6.12 31.52 -15.13
C LYS A 396 5.01 30.53 -15.49
N SER A 397 3.94 30.46 -14.70
CA SER A 397 2.90 29.43 -14.80
C SER A 397 1.94 29.62 -15.98
N GLY A 398 1.99 30.79 -16.64
CA GLY A 398 1.12 31.13 -17.76
C GLY A 398 -0.30 31.53 -17.36
N ILE A 399 -0.61 31.62 -16.05
CA ILE A 399 -1.94 32.01 -15.55
C ILE A 399 -2.40 33.38 -16.07
N GLU A 400 -1.47 34.32 -16.25
CA GLU A 400 -1.80 35.69 -16.68
C GLU A 400 -2.42 35.74 -18.09
N SER A 401 -2.17 34.70 -18.90
CA SER A 401 -2.76 34.53 -20.23
C SER A 401 -4.10 33.78 -20.23
N LYS A 402 -4.45 33.15 -19.09
CA LYS A 402 -5.67 32.35 -18.93
C LYS A 402 -6.83 33.13 -18.33
N VAL A 403 -6.58 34.30 -17.73
CA VAL A 403 -7.61 35.15 -17.10
C VAL A 403 -7.54 36.60 -17.55
N LYS A 404 -8.72 37.23 -17.65
CA LYS A 404 -8.88 38.66 -17.99
C LYS A 404 -8.65 39.58 -16.81
N HIS A 405 -8.99 39.14 -15.60
CA HIS A 405 -8.77 39.90 -14.38
C HIS A 405 -7.33 39.71 -13.85
N ARG A 406 -6.97 40.51 -12.85
CA ARG A 406 -5.69 40.41 -12.13
C ARG A 406 -6.01 40.32 -10.65
N GLU A 407 -6.51 39.16 -10.22
CA GLU A 407 -6.83 38.91 -8.82
C GLU A 407 -6.36 37.52 -8.41
N LEU A 408 -5.67 37.43 -7.27
CA LEU A 408 -5.20 36.18 -6.68
C LEU A 408 -5.83 36.00 -5.30
N ILE A 409 -6.47 34.85 -5.08
CA ILE A 409 -6.97 34.44 -3.77
C ILE A 409 -5.88 33.64 -3.05
N ILE A 410 -5.47 34.12 -1.88
CA ILE A 410 -4.48 33.46 -1.02
C ILE A 410 -5.15 32.77 0.19
N PRO A 411 -4.53 31.73 0.78
CA PRO A 411 -5.01 31.15 2.02
C PRO A 411 -5.10 32.20 3.14
N GLY A 412 -6.16 32.16 3.95
CA GLY A 412 -6.40 33.18 4.99
C GLY A 412 -5.32 33.30 6.05
N TYR A 413 -4.51 32.25 6.23
CA TYR A 413 -3.35 32.26 7.11
C TYR A 413 -2.16 33.07 6.57
N LEU A 414 -2.16 33.40 5.27
CA LEU A 414 -1.13 34.24 4.63
C LEU A 414 -1.54 35.71 4.52
N ALA A 415 -2.60 36.13 5.23
CA ALA A 415 -3.13 37.49 5.19
C ALA A 415 -2.06 38.57 5.42
N SER A 416 -1.04 38.30 6.26
CA SER A 416 0.05 39.25 6.54
C SER A 416 0.97 39.49 5.34
N MET A 417 0.99 38.60 4.35
CA MET A 417 1.81 38.74 3.14
C MET A 417 1.13 39.53 2.03
N LYS A 418 -0.11 39.99 2.25
CA LYS A 418 -0.90 40.67 1.24
C LYS A 418 -0.14 41.84 0.59
N GLY A 419 0.42 42.74 1.41
CA GLY A 419 1.11 43.93 0.88
C GLY A 419 2.36 43.59 0.07
N GLU A 420 3.17 42.65 0.56
CA GLU A 420 4.38 42.18 -0.14
C GLU A 420 4.04 41.51 -1.49
N LEU A 421 2.95 40.74 -1.54
CA LEU A 421 2.44 40.16 -2.79
C LEU A 421 1.94 41.24 -3.76
N GLU A 422 1.25 42.28 -3.29
CA GLU A 422 0.80 43.40 -4.12
C GLU A 422 1.99 44.20 -4.69
N GLU A 423 3.09 44.30 -3.94
CA GLU A 423 4.35 44.90 -4.41
C GLU A 423 5.03 44.04 -5.49
N GLU A 424 5.15 42.72 -5.27
CA GLU A 424 5.80 41.79 -6.20
C GLU A 424 4.98 41.50 -7.48
N LEU A 425 3.65 41.61 -7.37
CA LEU A 425 2.67 41.40 -8.45
C LEU A 425 1.94 42.71 -8.76
N ALA A 426 2.69 43.74 -9.15
CA ALA A 426 2.12 45.03 -9.53
C ALA A 426 0.94 44.86 -10.53
N GLY A 427 -0.22 45.43 -10.17
CA GLY A 427 -1.45 45.34 -10.95
C GLY A 427 -2.34 44.15 -10.61
N TRP A 428 -1.92 43.24 -9.73
CA TRP A 428 -2.77 42.19 -9.16
C TRP A 428 -3.37 42.62 -7.83
N THR A 429 -4.67 42.39 -7.67
CA THR A 429 -5.37 42.49 -6.39
C THR A 429 -5.20 41.20 -5.61
N ILE A 430 -4.77 41.29 -4.34
CA ILE A 430 -4.63 40.11 -3.48
C ILE A 430 -5.83 40.01 -2.54
N THR A 431 -6.62 38.96 -2.73
CA THR A 431 -7.81 38.66 -1.94
C THR A 431 -7.50 37.60 -0.91
N ILE A 432 -7.85 37.88 0.35
CA ILE A 432 -7.64 36.97 1.47
C ILE A 432 -8.81 35.99 1.49
N GLY A 433 -8.54 34.73 1.16
CA GLY A 433 -9.50 33.64 1.28
C GLY A 433 -9.72 33.20 2.73
N PRO A 434 -10.56 32.18 2.97
CA PRO A 434 -10.76 31.66 4.30
C PRO A 434 -9.50 30.99 4.88
N ARG A 435 -9.40 30.95 6.20
CA ARG A 435 -8.33 30.22 6.91
C ARG A 435 -8.47 28.71 6.76
N GLU A 436 -9.71 28.22 6.74
CA GLU A 436 -10.07 26.81 6.59
C GLU A 436 -10.74 26.57 5.25
N ALA A 437 -10.31 25.50 4.56
CA ALA A 437 -10.81 25.17 3.23
C ALA A 437 -12.32 24.85 3.22
N GLY A 438 -12.88 24.33 4.33
CA GLY A 438 -14.33 24.04 4.43
C GLY A 438 -15.25 25.27 4.27
N HIS A 439 -14.70 26.49 4.36
CA HIS A 439 -15.44 27.73 4.09
C HIS A 439 -15.26 28.22 2.64
N LEU A 440 -14.37 27.60 1.87
CA LEU A 440 -14.10 27.95 0.49
C LEU A 440 -15.33 27.82 -0.42
N PRO A 441 -16.23 26.83 -0.26
CA PRO A 441 -17.41 26.73 -1.11
C PRO A 441 -18.35 27.94 -1.01
N ALA A 442 -18.56 28.48 0.19
CA ALA A 442 -19.39 29.66 0.40
C ALA A 442 -18.68 30.91 -0.15
N PHE A 443 -17.40 31.06 0.18
CA PHE A 443 -16.57 32.16 -0.30
C PHE A 443 -16.56 32.26 -1.83
N LEU A 444 -16.32 31.14 -2.53
CA LEU A 444 -16.26 31.12 -4.00
C LEU A 444 -17.59 31.43 -4.68
N LYS A 445 -18.73 31.07 -4.07
CA LYS A 445 -20.05 31.38 -4.61
C LYS A 445 -20.41 32.85 -4.52
N GLU A 446 -19.82 33.56 -3.56
CA GLU A 446 -19.99 35.01 -3.40
C GLU A 446 -18.93 35.83 -4.14
N TRP A 447 -17.81 35.19 -4.48
CA TRP A 447 -16.70 35.84 -5.17
C TRP A 447 -17.12 36.41 -6.52
N LYS A 448 -16.62 37.61 -6.80
CA LYS A 448 -16.70 38.29 -8.09
C LYS A 448 -15.34 38.92 -8.36
N PRO A 449 -14.91 38.99 -9.63
CA PRO A 449 -13.66 39.65 -9.98
C PRO A 449 -13.64 41.09 -9.44
N ALA A 450 -12.54 41.48 -8.81
CA ALA A 450 -12.27 42.87 -8.46
C ALA A 450 -12.31 43.73 -9.74
N ALA A 451 -12.98 44.89 -9.63
CA ALA A 451 -13.27 45.80 -10.74
C ALA A 451 -12.02 46.45 -11.33
#